data_AF-A0A3M1SXD9-F1
#
_entry.id   AF-A0A3M1SXD9-F1
#
_cell.length_a   1.000
_cell.length_b   1.000
_cell.length_c   1.000
_cell.angle_alpha   90.00
_cell.angle_beta   90.00
_cell.angle_gamma   90.00
#
_symmetry.space_group_name_H-M   'P 1'
#
loop_
_entity.id
_entity.type
_entity.pdbx_description
1 polymer ?
#
loop_
_entity_poly.entity_id
_entity_poly.type
_entity_poly.pdbx_seq_one_letter_code
_entity_poly.pdbx_strand_id
1 'polypeptide(L)'
;MSWIALDDLTEIIKFSLENDTLEGPVNCTAPNPVTNKEFTITLGKVLNRPTFIPLPSLLIKCIFGEMGEALLLQGNKVVPKKLLEKGFKFRYPDLEIALRKILER
;
A
#
# COMPACT_ATOMS: atom_id res chain seq x y z
N MET A 1 5.66 2.12 -4.22
CA MET A 1 5.06 1.23 -3.21
C MET A 1 3.56 1.17 -3.46
N SER A 2 3.07 -0.04 -3.72
CA SER A 2 1.63 -0.32 -3.69
C SER A 2 1.28 -0.84 -2.31
N TRP A 3 0.19 -0.32 -1.74
CA TRP A 3 -0.26 -0.57 -0.39
C TRP A 3 -1.76 -0.88 -0.40
N ILE A 4 -2.32 -1.43 0.67
CA ILE A 4 -3.76 -1.66 0.83
C ILE A 4 -4.13 -1.59 2.31
N ALA A 5 -5.27 -1.01 2.64
CA ALA A 5 -5.82 -1.08 3.99
C ALA A 5 -6.41 -2.48 4.24
N LEU A 6 -6.26 -3.01 5.45
CA LEU A 6 -6.73 -4.37 5.77
C LEU A 6 -8.24 -4.53 5.53
N ASP A 7 -9.04 -3.54 5.94
CA ASP A 7 -10.49 -3.51 5.70
C ASP A 7 -10.83 -3.61 4.21
N ASP A 8 -10.15 -2.83 3.36
CA ASP A 8 -10.36 -2.86 1.92
C ASP A 8 -9.96 -4.21 1.32
N LEU A 9 -8.89 -4.85 1.82
CA LEU A 9 -8.51 -6.18 1.37
C LEU A 9 -9.61 -7.22 1.66
N THR A 10 -10.21 -7.18 2.86
CA THR A 10 -11.31 -8.08 3.20
C THR A 10 -12.55 -7.85 2.34
N GLU A 11 -12.88 -6.58 2.06
CA GLU A 11 -14.01 -6.24 1.19
C GLU A 11 -13.73 -6.61 -0.28
N ILE A 12 -12.48 -6.53 -0.75
CA ILE A 12 -12.10 -7.00 -2.10
C ILE A 12 -12.33 -8.51 -2.21
N ILE A 13 -11.94 -9.28 -1.19
CA ILE A 13 -12.15 -10.74 -1.18
C ILE A 13 -13.64 -11.04 -1.25
N LYS A 14 -14.45 -10.40 -0.41
CA LYS A 14 -15.91 -10.52 -0.43
C LYS A 14 -16.49 -10.13 -1.79
N PHE A 15 -16.12 -8.98 -2.32
CA PHE A 15 -16.55 -8.51 -3.65
C PHE A 15 -16.21 -9.50 -4.75
N SER A 16 -15.04 -10.15 -4.66
CA SER A 16 -14.62 -11.16 -5.63
C SER A 16 -15.42 -12.45 -5.52
N LEU A 17 -15.90 -12.81 -4.33
CA LEU A 17 -16.79 -13.95 -4.12
C LEU A 17 -18.23 -13.68 -4.58
N GLU A 18 -18.68 -12.43 -4.51
CA GLU A 18 -20.05 -12.02 -4.84
C GLU A 18 -20.23 -11.59 -6.31
N ASN A 19 -19.13 -11.43 -7.07
CA ASN A 19 -19.16 -10.93 -8.44
C ASN A 19 -18.61 -11.95 -9.43
N ASP A 20 -19.50 -12.77 -9.98
CA ASP A 20 -19.17 -13.82 -10.95
C ASP A 20 -18.48 -13.31 -12.22
N THR A 21 -18.57 -12.00 -12.52
CA THR A 21 -17.94 -11.40 -13.69
C THR A 21 -16.49 -10.95 -13.46
N LEU A 22 -15.98 -11.06 -12.22
CA LEU A 22 -14.60 -10.73 -11.88
C LEU A 22 -13.73 -12.00 -11.98
N GLU A 23 -13.18 -12.23 -13.16
CA GLU A 23 -12.42 -13.45 -13.45
C GLU A 23 -10.90 -13.22 -13.53
N GLY A 24 -10.13 -14.27 -13.24
CA GLY A 24 -8.67 -14.30 -13.34
C GLY A 24 -7.95 -13.48 -12.24
N PRO A 25 -6.66 -13.16 -12.42
CA PRO A 25 -5.87 -12.46 -11.41
C PRO A 25 -6.43 -11.06 -11.12
N VAL A 26 -6.47 -10.69 -9.84
CA VAL A 26 -6.93 -9.38 -9.34
C VAL A 26 -5.85 -8.75 -8.48
N ASN A 27 -5.48 -7.51 -8.78
CA ASN A 27 -4.54 -6.75 -7.97
C ASN A 27 -5.27 -6.12 -6.77
N CYS A 28 -4.98 -6.60 -5.56
CA CYS A 28 -5.55 -6.08 -4.31
C CYS A 28 -4.68 -4.94 -3.75
N THR A 29 -4.68 -3.80 -4.42
CA THR A 29 -3.93 -2.60 -4.01
C THR A 29 -4.84 -1.39 -3.98
N ALA A 30 -4.57 -0.41 -3.12
CA ALA A 30 -5.22 0.89 -3.16
C ALA A 30 -5.03 1.56 -4.54
N PRO A 31 -5.97 2.41 -4.98
CA PRO A 31 -5.93 3.00 -6.33
C PRO A 31 -4.78 4.01 -6.52
N ASN A 32 -4.26 4.56 -5.42
CA ASN A 32 -3.25 5.61 -5.42
C ASN A 32 -1.93 5.09 -4.82
N PRO A 33 -1.06 4.44 -5.63
CA PRO A 33 0.26 4.03 -5.16
C PRO A 33 1.13 5.25 -4.84
N VAL A 34 1.99 5.13 -3.84
CA VAL A 34 2.90 6.19 -3.39
C VAL A 34 4.36 5.74 -3.50
N THR A 35 5.28 6.67 -3.53
CA THR A 35 6.71 6.41 -3.33
C THR A 35 7.00 6.04 -1.87
N ASN A 36 8.12 5.34 -1.63
CA ASN A 36 8.54 5.03 -0.25
C ASN A 36 8.79 6.31 0.58
N LYS A 37 9.27 7.37 -0.08
CA LYS A 37 9.45 8.70 0.52
C LYS A 37 8.12 9.29 0.99
N GLU A 38 7.10 9.29 0.14
CA GLU A 38 5.77 9.77 0.49
C GLU A 38 5.18 8.95 1.63
N PHE A 39 5.26 7.61 1.57
CA PHE A 39 4.82 6.75 2.67
C PHE A 39 5.47 7.13 4.00
N THR A 40 6.80 7.27 4.00
CA THR A 40 7.57 7.60 5.20
C THR A 40 7.16 8.95 5.78
N ILE A 41 7.04 9.99 4.94
CA ILE A 41 6.62 11.35 5.37
C ILE A 41 5.20 11.31 5.94
N THR A 42 4.26 10.65 5.26
CA THR A 42 2.87 10.56 5.72
C THR A 42 2.78 9.81 7.04
N LEU A 43 3.51 8.70 7.20
CA LEU A 43 3.57 7.96 8.45
C LEU A 43 4.13 8.81 9.60
N GLY A 44 5.24 9.51 9.35
CA GLY A 44 5.83 10.44 10.32
C GLY A 44 4.86 11.54 10.76
N LYS A 45 4.15 12.13 9.79
CA LYS A 45 3.10 13.13 10.05
C LYS A 45 1.99 12.57 10.94
N VAL A 46 1.44 11.39 10.63
CA VAL A 46 0.37 10.76 11.42
C VAL A 46 0.83 10.44 12.84
N LEU A 47 2.09 9.99 13.01
CA LEU A 47 2.67 9.67 14.31
C LEU A 47 3.20 10.88 15.09
N ASN A 48 3.19 12.09 14.51
CA ASN A 48 3.91 13.26 15.03
C ASN A 48 5.40 12.98 15.31
N ARG A 49 6.06 12.28 14.39
CA ARG A 49 7.49 11.94 14.44
C ARG A 49 8.25 12.48 13.22
N PRO A 50 9.42 13.12 13.41
CA PRO A 50 10.21 13.68 12.30
C PRO A 50 10.82 12.58 11.41
N THR A 51 10.90 12.83 10.10
CA THR A 51 11.38 11.87 9.08
C THR A 51 12.50 12.46 8.21
N PHE A 52 13.53 13.04 8.85
CA PHE A 52 14.58 13.80 8.14
C PHE A 52 15.71 12.95 7.56
N ILE A 53 15.96 11.76 8.10
CA ILE A 53 17.12 10.94 7.76
C ILE A 53 16.67 9.79 6.85
N PRO A 54 17.00 9.81 5.55
CA PRO A 54 16.76 8.66 4.68
C PRO A 54 17.70 7.51 5.04
N LEU A 55 17.19 6.28 5.04
CA LEU A 55 18.01 5.09 5.29
C LEU A 55 18.86 4.77 4.05
N PRO A 56 20.20 4.72 4.13
CA PRO A 56 21.04 4.38 2.99
C PRO A 56 20.79 2.95 2.50
N SER A 57 20.79 2.74 1.18
CA SER A 57 20.61 1.42 0.55
C SER A 57 21.66 0.40 1.01
N LEU A 58 22.90 0.83 1.22
CA LEU A 58 23.98 -0.01 1.75
C LEU A 58 23.62 -0.60 3.13
N LEU A 59 23.01 0.21 4.00
CA LEU A 59 22.62 -0.23 5.34
C LEU A 59 21.48 -1.25 5.28
N ILE A 60 20.52 -1.05 4.37
CA ILE A 60 19.44 -2.01 4.11
C ILE A 60 20.02 -3.35 3.66
N LYS A 61 20.99 -3.34 2.74
CA LYS A 61 21.65 -4.56 2.25
C LYS A 61 22.45 -5.26 3.34
N CYS A 62 23.12 -4.52 4.23
CA CYS A 62 23.84 -5.10 5.36
C CYS A 62 22.91 -5.74 6.41
N ILE A 63 21.75 -5.14 6.69
CA ILE A 63 20.83 -5.62 7.75
C ILE A 63 19.90 -6.73 7.23
N PHE A 64 19.38 -6.58 6.01
CA PHE A 64 18.31 -7.42 5.47
C PHE A 64 18.76 -8.29 4.28
N GLY A 65 20.04 -8.25 3.90
CA GLY A 65 20.58 -8.97 2.76
C GLY A 65 19.97 -8.55 1.42
N GLU A 66 20.08 -9.41 0.42
CA GLU A 66 19.51 -9.18 -0.92
C GLU A 66 17.96 -9.16 -0.93
N MET A 67 17.33 -9.81 0.06
CA MET A 67 15.87 -9.80 0.21
C MET A 67 15.33 -8.41 0.57
N GLY A 68 16.05 -7.67 1.42
CA GLY A 68 15.71 -6.29 1.75
C GLY A 68 15.84 -5.35 0.55
N GLU A 69 16.80 -5.59 -0.35
CA GLU A 69 16.96 -4.83 -1.58
C GLU A 69 15.78 -5.04 -2.54
N ALA A 70 15.37 -6.29 -2.79
CA ALA A 70 14.23 -6.58 -3.65
C ALA A 70 12.89 -6.06 -3.08
N LEU A 71 12.69 -6.10 -1.76
CA LEU A 71 11.42 -5.69 -1.15
C LEU A 71 11.32 -4.19 -0.85
N LEU A 72 12.43 -3.54 -0.48
CA LEU A 72 12.44 -2.15 -0.01
C LEU A 72 13.00 -1.16 -1.03
N LEU A 73 13.93 -1.59 -1.90
CA LEU A 73 14.55 -0.73 -2.91
C LEU A 73 13.90 -0.86 -4.29
N GLN A 74 13.19 -1.96 -4.56
CA GLN A 74 12.38 -2.10 -5.76
C GLN A 74 10.91 -1.79 -5.47
N GLY A 75 10.27 -1.04 -6.36
CA GLY A 75 8.88 -0.65 -6.22
C GLY A 75 8.13 -0.83 -7.52
N ASN A 76 7.09 -1.65 -7.50
CA ASN A 76 6.15 -1.76 -8.62
C ASN A 76 4.99 -0.78 -8.41
N LYS A 77 4.64 -0.03 -9.47
CA LYS A 77 3.42 0.79 -9.50
C LYS A 77 2.25 -0.10 -9.94
N VAL A 78 1.67 -0.83 -9.00
CA VAL A 78 0.51 -1.70 -9.25
C VAL A 78 -0.77 -0.91 -9.04
N VAL A 79 -1.68 -0.99 -10.01
CA VAL A 79 -2.99 -0.32 -10.02
C VAL A 79 -4.10 -1.39 -10.12
N PRO A 80 -5.17 -1.29 -9.33
CA PRO A 80 -6.24 -2.28 -9.25
C PRO A 80 -7.29 -2.11 -10.38
N LYS A 81 -6.86 -2.15 -11.65
CA LYS A 81 -7.72 -1.83 -12.82
C LYS A 81 -9.05 -2.57 -12.84
N LYS A 82 -9.03 -3.91 -12.67
CA LYS A 82 -10.24 -4.72 -12.68
C LYS A 82 -11.24 -4.33 -11.59
N LEU A 83 -10.75 -4.03 -10.38
CA LEU A 83 -11.62 -3.60 -9.28
C LEU A 83 -12.28 -2.25 -9.60
N LEU A 84 -11.50 -1.31 -10.18
CA LEU A 84 -12.01 -0.01 -10.59
C LEU A 84 -13.05 -0.13 -11.72
N GLU A 85 -12.77 -0.94 -12.73
CA GLU A 85 -13.68 -1.20 -13.86
C GLU A 85 -14.97 -1.88 -13.42
N LYS A 86 -14.90 -2.76 -12.41
CA LYS A 86 -16.08 -3.41 -11.81
C LYS A 86 -16.77 -2.56 -10.74
N GLY A 87 -16.31 -1.33 -10.50
CA GLY A 87 -16.95 -0.39 -9.59
C GLY A 87 -16.76 -0.66 -8.11
N PHE A 88 -15.71 -1.41 -7.73
CA PHE A 88 -15.33 -1.58 -6.32
C PHE A 88 -15.04 -0.21 -5.69
N LYS A 89 -15.63 0.03 -4.51
CA LYS A 89 -15.48 1.30 -3.79
C LYS A 89 -14.52 1.11 -2.62
N PHE A 90 -13.32 1.66 -2.76
CA PHE A 90 -12.34 1.69 -1.68
C PHE A 90 -12.82 2.59 -0.55
N ARG A 91 -12.80 2.05 0.67
CA ARG A 91 -13.04 2.80 1.91
C ARG A 91 -11.86 3.69 2.24
N TYR A 92 -10.64 3.26 1.93
CA TYR A 92 -9.41 3.99 2.22
C TYR A 92 -8.56 4.16 0.95
N PRO A 93 -8.98 5.01 -0.01
CA PRO A 93 -8.20 5.27 -1.23
C PRO A 93 -6.98 6.17 -0.99
N ASP A 94 -6.94 6.86 0.15
CA ASP A 94 -5.89 7.79 0.55
C ASP A 94 -5.07 7.23 1.71
N LEU A 95 -3.74 7.36 1.60
CA LEU A 95 -2.81 6.77 2.54
C LEU A 95 -2.88 7.42 3.92
N GLU A 96 -3.05 8.73 4.00
CA GLU A 96 -3.09 9.42 5.30
C GLU A 96 -4.34 8.99 6.08
N ILE A 97 -5.49 8.91 5.42
CA ILE A 97 -6.73 8.45 6.04
C ILE A 97 -6.59 6.99 6.52
N ALA A 98 -6.00 6.12 5.70
CA ALA A 98 -5.74 4.73 6.06
C ALA A 98 -4.84 4.62 7.31
N LEU A 99 -3.75 5.38 7.33
CA LEU A 99 -2.78 5.39 8.44
C LEU A 99 -3.39 5.95 9.73
N ARG A 100 -4.18 7.03 9.66
CA ARG A 100 -4.90 7.58 10.81
C ARG A 100 -5.87 6.57 11.40
N LYS A 101 -6.60 5.86 10.55
CA LYS A 101 -7.53 4.82 10.98
C LYS A 101 -6.84 3.68 11.72
N ILE A 102 -5.78 3.11 11.15
CA ILE A 102 -5.10 1.92 11.74
C ILE A 102 -4.27 2.26 12.97
N LEU A 103 -3.75 3.50 13.07
CA LEU A 103 -2.95 3.96 14.21
C LEU A 103 -3.79 4.67 15.29
N GLU A 104 -5.09 4.84 15.07
CA GLU A 104 -6.02 5.53 15.97
C GLU A 104 -5.56 6.96 16.31
N ARG A 105 -5.21 7.75 15.27
CA ARG A 105 -4.63 9.11 15.36
C ARG A 105 -5.42 10.18 14.62
#